data_AF-A0A0H4TBU7-F1
#
_entry.id   AF-A0A0H4TBU7-F1
#
_cell.length_a   1.000
_cell.length_b   1.000
_cell.length_c   1.000
_cell.angle_alpha   90.00
_cell.angle_beta   90.00
_cell.angle_gamma   90.00
#
_symmetry.space_group_name_H-M   'P 1'
#
loop_
_entity.id
_entity.type
_entity.pdbx_description
1 polymer ?
#
loop_
_entity_poly.entity_id
_entity_poly.type
_entity_poly.pdbx_seq_one_letter_code
_entity_poly.pdbx_strand_id
1 'polypeptide(L)'
;MRIMMKNLILLVVFSGIVACASQSYVRQTQKEPEILTVRSDGTMVFNQRTLNKEDVVIYPDGFGGERAAIKVYVPLKPDFYRNTIRVQREGTDTAVIPN
;
A
#
# COMPACT_ATOMS: atom_id res chain seq x y z
N MET A 1 -55.85 20.19 -24.16
CA MET A 1 -55.08 18.92 -24.28
C MET A 1 -53.59 19.14 -24.63
N ARG A 2 -52.92 20.15 -24.04
CA ARG A 2 -51.47 20.44 -24.29
C ARG A 2 -50.63 20.45 -23.00
N ILE A 3 -51.26 20.35 -21.84
CA ILE A 3 -50.62 20.47 -20.51
C ILE A 3 -50.23 19.08 -19.96
N MET A 4 -51.06 18.05 -20.17
CA MET A 4 -50.76 16.67 -19.73
C MET A 4 -49.58 16.02 -20.46
N MET A 5 -49.27 16.43 -21.69
CA MET A 5 -48.15 15.87 -22.47
C MET A 5 -46.79 16.44 -22.04
N LYS A 6 -46.75 17.66 -21.48
CA LYS A 6 -45.51 18.25 -20.94
C LYS A 6 -45.08 17.62 -19.61
N ASN A 7 -46.04 17.27 -18.76
CA ASN A 7 -45.74 16.65 -17.46
C ASN A 7 -45.36 15.16 -17.59
N LEU A 8 -45.75 14.51 -18.68
CA LEU A 8 -45.38 13.12 -18.96
C LEU A 8 -43.93 13.00 -19.44
N ILE A 9 -43.42 13.99 -20.17
CA ILE A 9 -42.03 14.01 -20.66
C ILE A 9 -41.05 14.29 -19.50
N LEU A 10 -41.43 15.11 -18.51
CA LEU A 10 -40.58 15.42 -17.36
C LEU A 10 -40.34 14.22 -16.44
N LEU A 11 -41.28 13.27 -16.38
CA LEU A 11 -41.23 12.10 -15.51
C LEU A 11 -40.32 10.98 -16.05
N VAL A 12 -40.16 10.89 -17.37
CA VAL A 12 -39.32 9.86 -18.01
C VAL A 12 -37.82 10.17 -17.89
N VAL A 13 -37.44 11.45 -17.77
CA VAL A 13 -36.02 11.85 -17.65
C VAL A 13 -35.45 11.58 -16.25
N PHE A 14 -36.29 11.56 -15.21
CA PHE A 14 -35.83 11.33 -13.82
C PHE A 14 -35.58 9.85 -13.47
N SER A 15 -36.12 8.91 -14.25
CA SER A 15 -36.02 7.46 -13.97
C SER A 15 -34.75 6.79 -14.51
N GLY A 16 -33.95 7.49 -15.32
CA GLY A 16 -32.82 6.90 -16.05
C GLY A 16 -31.46 6.89 -15.33
N ILE A 17 -31.34 7.47 -14.13
CA ILE A 17 -30.03 7.71 -13.47
C ILE A 17 -29.76 6.74 -12.31
N VAL A 18 -30.71 5.85 -11.95
CA VAL A 18 -30.52 4.90 -10.83
C VAL A 18 -30.02 3.54 -11.32
N ALA A 19 -29.02 3.54 -12.21
CA ALA A 19 -28.31 2.32 -12.57
C ALA A 19 -26.81 2.61 -12.65
N CYS A 20 -26.05 1.81 -11.90
CA CYS A 20 -24.59 1.75 -11.88
C CYS A 20 -23.86 2.78 -11.01
N ALA A 21 -24.30 2.95 -9.76
CA ALA A 21 -23.37 3.20 -8.66
C ALA A 21 -23.05 1.88 -7.91
N SER A 22 -22.72 0.81 -8.63
CA SER A 22 -21.95 -0.28 -8.02
C SER A 22 -20.50 0.20 -7.91
N GLN A 23 -20.28 1.14 -6.99
CA GLN A 23 -18.96 1.50 -6.52
C GLN A 23 -18.42 0.23 -5.87
N SER A 24 -17.69 -0.55 -6.65
CA SER A 24 -16.90 -1.65 -6.15
C SER A 24 -15.88 -1.00 -5.22
N TYR A 25 -16.22 -0.90 -3.93
CA TYR A 25 -15.24 -0.72 -2.88
C TYR A 25 -14.35 -1.94 -3.01
N VAL A 26 -13.27 -1.79 -3.78
CA VAL A 26 -12.14 -2.69 -3.71
C VAL A 26 -11.72 -2.60 -2.25
N ARG A 27 -12.17 -3.59 -1.47
CA ARG A 27 -11.71 -3.82 -0.12
C ARG A 27 -10.23 -4.06 -0.29
N GLN A 28 -9.44 -2.99 -0.16
CA GLN A 28 -8.01 -3.09 0.01
C GLN A 28 -7.88 -3.85 1.32
N THR A 29 -7.80 -5.18 1.23
CA THR A 29 -7.32 -6.01 2.32
C THR A 29 -6.01 -5.35 2.71
N GLN A 30 -6.02 -4.66 3.85
CA GLN A 30 -4.92 -3.87 4.36
C GLN A 30 -3.83 -4.88 4.70
N LYS A 31 -3.05 -5.27 3.68
CA LYS A 31 -1.94 -6.20 3.82
C LYS A 31 -0.99 -5.53 4.79
N GLU A 32 -0.66 -6.23 5.87
CA GLU A 32 0.31 -5.73 6.83
C GLU A 32 1.57 -5.28 6.09
N PRO A 33 2.18 -4.16 6.54
CA PRO A 33 3.37 -3.66 5.90
C PRO A 33 4.46 -4.72 5.98
N GLU A 34 5.12 -4.99 4.87
CA GLU A 34 6.24 -5.91 4.83
C GLU A 34 7.42 -5.29 5.60
N ILE A 35 8.14 -6.10 6.37
CA ILE A 35 9.21 -5.63 7.28
C ILE A 35 10.55 -6.22 6.82
N LEU A 36 11.53 -5.33 6.69
CA LEU A 36 12.94 -5.67 6.62
C LEU A 36 13.52 -5.56 8.03
N THR A 37 13.99 -6.67 8.59
CA THR A 37 14.72 -6.67 9.87
C THR A 37 16.20 -6.48 9.62
N VAL A 38 16.78 -5.42 10.18
CA VAL A 38 18.22 -5.18 10.20
C VAL A 38 18.74 -5.57 11.56
N ARG A 39 19.50 -6.66 11.62
CA ARG A 39 20.13 -7.16 12.84
C ARG A 39 21.29 -6.27 13.30
N SER A 40 21.73 -6.46 14.53
CA SER A 40 22.85 -5.71 15.12
C SER A 40 24.20 -5.95 14.41
N ASP A 41 24.40 -7.12 13.81
CA ASP A 41 25.55 -7.46 12.97
C ASP A 41 25.46 -6.87 11.54
N GLY A 42 24.38 -6.16 11.22
CA GLY A 42 24.10 -5.60 9.91
C GLY A 42 23.52 -6.60 8.90
N THR A 43 23.17 -7.82 9.34
CA THR A 43 22.42 -8.79 8.54
C THR A 43 21.02 -8.27 8.24
N MET A 44 20.61 -8.36 6.98
CA MET A 44 19.30 -7.89 6.51
C MET A 44 18.41 -9.10 6.22
N VAL A 45 17.27 -9.20 6.91
CA VAL A 45 16.34 -10.33 6.80
C VAL A 45 14.98 -9.83 6.32
N PHE A 46 14.50 -10.40 5.21
CA PHE A 46 13.19 -10.11 4.63
C PHE A 46 12.48 -11.42 4.28
N ASN A 47 11.24 -11.61 4.73
CA ASN A 47 10.45 -12.83 4.51
C ASN A 47 11.25 -14.12 4.83
N GLN A 48 11.90 -14.16 6.00
CA GLN A 48 12.71 -15.30 6.49
C GLN A 48 13.95 -15.62 5.63
N ARG A 49 14.37 -14.72 4.74
CA ARG A 49 15.58 -14.85 3.93
C ARG A 49 16.56 -13.74 4.22
N THR A 50 17.84 -14.08 4.26
CA THR A 50 18.92 -13.10 4.30
C THR A 50 19.10 -12.50 2.91
N LEU A 51 19.19 -11.17 2.84
CA LEU A 51 19.42 -10.42 1.61
C LEU A 51 20.86 -9.91 1.54
N ASN A 52 21.36 -9.79 0.31
CA ASN A 52 22.61 -9.09 0.06
C ASN A 52 22.39 -7.58 0.21
N LYS A 53 23.41 -6.88 0.73
CA LYS A 53 23.33 -5.43 0.95
C LYS A 53 23.14 -4.63 -0.34
N GLU A 54 23.64 -5.14 -1.47
CA GLU A 54 23.52 -4.53 -2.80
C GLU A 54 22.09 -4.56 -3.36
N ASP A 55 21.25 -5.47 -2.88
CA ASP A 55 19.86 -5.61 -3.29
C ASP A 55 18.90 -4.75 -2.47
N VAL A 56 19.42 -3.99 -1.49
CA VAL A 56 18.63 -3.24 -0.51
C VAL A 56 19.08 -1.78 -0.45
N VAL A 57 18.12 -0.86 -0.60
CA VAL A 57 18.32 0.56 -0.38
C VAL A 57 17.46 1.01 0.80
N ILE A 58 18.09 1.48 1.88
CA ILE A 58 17.41 2.05 3.05
C ILE A 58 17.41 3.57 2.93
N TYR A 59 16.27 4.20 3.21
CA TYR A 59 16.10 5.65 3.14
C TYR A 59 15.14 6.15 4.23
N PRO A 60 15.27 7.42 4.67
CA PRO A 60 14.38 7.99 5.68
C PRO A 60 12.94 8.09 5.18
N ASP A 61 11.97 7.85 6.05
CA ASP A 61 10.55 7.90 5.71
C ASP A 61 9.95 9.33 5.77
N GLY A 62 10.72 10.29 6.28
CA GLY A 62 10.32 11.69 6.48
C GLY A 62 9.65 11.98 7.83
N PHE A 63 9.39 10.97 8.66
CA PHE A 63 8.69 11.05 9.94
C PHE A 63 9.51 10.47 11.11
N GLY A 64 10.82 10.30 10.93
CA GLY A 64 11.72 9.74 11.93
C GLY A 64 11.84 8.22 11.89
N GLY A 65 11.19 7.56 10.94
CA GLY A 65 11.36 6.15 10.62
C GLY A 65 12.21 5.91 9.38
N GLU A 66 12.29 4.64 8.99
CA GLU A 66 13.06 4.19 7.83
C GLU A 66 12.22 3.28 6.93
N ARG A 67 12.45 3.40 5.62
CA ARG A 67 11.89 2.54 4.60
C ARG A 67 13.00 1.85 3.81
N ALA A 68 12.65 0.73 3.21
CA ALA A 68 13.53 0.00 2.32
C ALA A 68 12.90 -0.17 0.93
N ALA A 69 13.76 -0.09 -0.07
CA ALA A 69 13.51 -0.56 -1.41
C ALA A 69 14.34 -1.84 -1.61
N ILE A 70 13.66 -2.96 -1.87
CA ILE A 70 14.32 -4.26 -2.07
C ILE A 70 14.17 -4.70 -3.51
N LYS A 71 15.27 -5.13 -4.13
CA LYS A 71 15.29 -5.70 -5.47
C LYS A 71 14.54 -7.02 -5.48
N VAL A 72 13.53 -7.14 -6.33
CA VAL A 72 12.71 -8.34 -6.47
C VAL A 72 13.00 -9.00 -7.81
N TYR A 73 13.39 -10.27 -7.75
CA TYR A 73 13.50 -11.12 -8.92
C TYR A 73 12.17 -11.84 -9.18
N VAL A 74 11.58 -11.60 -10.34
CA VAL A 74 10.39 -12.33 -10.81
C VAL A 74 10.73 -12.95 -12.16
N PRO A 75 10.53 -14.26 -12.36
CA PRO A 75 10.77 -14.89 -13.65
C PRO A 75 10.06 -14.15 -14.79
N LEU A 76 10.77 -13.96 -15.91
CA LEU A 76 10.26 -13.32 -17.12
C LEU A 76 9.88 -11.83 -16.96
N LYS A 77 10.33 -11.16 -15.90
CA LYS A 77 10.19 -9.71 -15.74
C LYS A 77 11.55 -9.07 -15.46
N PRO A 78 11.78 -7.83 -15.92
CA PRO A 78 12.92 -7.06 -15.46
C PRO A 78 12.93 -6.92 -13.95
N ASP A 79 14.12 -6.89 -13.36
CA ASP A 79 14.29 -6.60 -11.95
C ASP A 79 13.66 -5.25 -11.61
N PHE A 80 12.95 -5.19 -10.49
CA PHE A 80 12.38 -3.95 -9.99
C PHE A 80 12.53 -3.87 -8.47
N TYR A 81 12.47 -2.64 -7.95
CA TYR A 81 12.54 -2.39 -6.52
C TYR A 81 11.13 -2.29 -5.93
N ARG A 82 10.87 -3.05 -4.86
CA ARG A 82 9.68 -2.90 -4.03
C ARG A 82 9.99 -1.94 -2.89
N ASN A 83 9.34 -0.78 -2.88
CA ASN A 83 9.59 0.33 -1.93
C ASN A 83 8.52 0.48 -0.83
N THR A 84 7.67 -0.53 -0.64
CA THR A 84 6.58 -0.52 0.37
C THR A 84 7.02 -1.08 1.73
N ILE A 85 8.33 -1.23 1.95
CA ILE A 85 8.88 -2.04 3.05
C ILE A 85 9.31 -1.13 4.19
N ARG A 86 8.90 -1.46 5.42
CA ARG A 86 9.33 -0.78 6.64
C ARG A 86 10.61 -1.42 7.16
N VAL A 87 11.49 -0.62 7.74
CA VAL A 87 12.72 -1.10 8.36
C VAL A 87 12.51 -1.21 9.86
N GLN A 88 12.92 -2.35 10.44
CA GLN A 88 12.99 -2.55 11.89
C GLN A 88 14.42 -2.93 12.25
N ARG A 89 15.02 -2.22 13.21
CA ARG A 89 16.38 -2.49 13.69
C ARG A 89 16.32 -3.28 14.99
N GLU A 90 16.98 -4.44 15.04
CA GLU A 90 17.13 -5.18 16.29
C GLU A 90 17.94 -4.35 17.29
N GLY A 91 17.42 -4.24 18.52
CA GLY A 91 18.08 -3.51 19.62
C GLY A 91 17.75 -2.01 19.71
N THR A 92 16.92 -1.45 18.81
CA THR A 92 16.46 -0.04 18.91
C THR A 92 15.03 0.07 19.44
N ASP A 93 14.50 -0.97 20.08
CA ASP A 93 13.17 -1.02 20.69
C ASP A 93 13.25 -0.94 22.23
N THR A 94 14.20 -0.15 22.75
CA THR A 94 14.02 0.42 24.09
C THR A 94 13.19 1.69 23.93
N ALA A 95 11.87 1.51 23.87
CA ALA A 95 10.97 2.56 24.32
C ALA A 95 11.37 2.90 25.76
N VAL A 96 12.09 4.01 25.92
CA VAL A 96 12.41 4.57 27.24
C VAL A 96 11.09 4.97 27.87
N ILE A 97 10.58 4.15 28.78
CA ILE A 97 9.49 4.52 29.68
C ILE A 97 10.14 5.37 30.77
N PRO A 98 9.87 6.69 30.86
CA PRO A 98 10.34 7.47 31.99
C PRO A 98 9.63 7.00 33.26
N ASN A 99 10.41 6.70 34.31
CA ASN A 99 9.91 6.53 35.67
C ASN A 99 9.39 7.85 36.23
#